data_AF-A0A495FH44-F1
#
_entry.id   AF-A0A495FH44-F1
#
_cell.length_a   1.000
_cell.length_b   1.000
_cell.length_c   1.000
_cell.angle_alpha   90.00
_cell.angle_beta   90.00
_cell.angle_gamma   90.00
#
_symmetry.space_group_name_H-M   'P 1'
#
loop_
_entity.id
_entity.type
_entity.pdbx_description
1 polymer ?
#
loop_
_entity_poly.entity_id
_entity_poly.type
_entity_poly.pdbx_seq_one_letter_code
_entity_poly.pdbx_strand_id
1 'polypeptide(L)'
;MPAPTPLNLPAKISIAALAVLGLLGGSLIVAHAGFATSPRRGGPSTFVPAPEAYILSAVMYAMSFLALWVLLRDRQASKATTLAAMGAYGVMAWATVHVIVAW
;
A
#
# COMPACT_ATOMS: atom_id res chain seq x y z
N MET A 1 13.58 24.38 -11.86
CA MET A 1 12.78 23.89 -10.72
C MET A 1 13.68 23.88 -9.50
N PRO A 2 13.27 24.39 -8.34
CA PRO A 2 14.08 24.32 -7.12
C PRO A 2 14.44 22.86 -6.82
N ALA A 3 15.66 22.63 -6.33
CA ALA A 3 16.11 21.30 -5.93
C ALA A 3 15.18 20.76 -4.83
N PRO A 4 14.72 19.51 -4.91
CA PRO A 4 13.87 18.94 -3.88
C PRO A 4 14.63 18.89 -2.56
N THR A 5 14.03 19.46 -1.51
CA THR A 5 14.57 19.41 -0.15
C THR A 5 14.63 17.96 0.32
N PRO A 6 15.76 17.48 0.87
CA PRO A 6 15.88 16.11 1.33
C PRO A 6 14.88 15.84 2.46
N LEU A 7 14.22 14.67 2.43
CA LEU A 7 13.29 14.27 3.48
C LEU A 7 14.03 14.11 4.81
N ASN A 8 13.45 14.62 5.90
CA ASN A 8 13.96 14.35 7.24
C ASN A 8 13.65 12.91 7.66
N LEU A 9 14.39 12.39 8.65
CA LEU A 9 14.25 10.99 9.08
C LEU A 9 12.82 10.62 9.51
N PRO A 10 12.10 11.44 10.30
CA PRO A 10 10.71 11.12 10.67
C PRO A 10 9.80 10.98 9.45
N ALA A 11 9.91 11.87 8.45
CA ALA A 11 9.11 11.76 7.23
C ALA A 11 9.43 10.48 6.47
N LYS A 12 10.71 10.09 6.35
CA LYS A 12 11.09 8.84 5.68
C LYS A 12 10.47 7.61 6.35
N ILE A 13 10.47 7.57 7.67
CA ILE A 13 9.86 6.48 8.45
C ILE A 13 8.34 6.44 8.21
N SER A 14 7.65 7.57 8.30
CA SER A 14 6.21 7.65 8.06
C SER A 14 5.82 7.22 6.65
N ILE A 15 6.59 7.64 5.64
CA ILE A 15 6.36 7.25 4.25
C ILE A 15 6.62 5.76 4.05
N ALA A 16 7.68 5.21 4.65
CA ALA A 16 7.95 3.78 4.62
C ALA A 16 6.82 2.97 5.28
N ALA A 17 6.29 3.44 6.42
CA ALA A 17 5.14 2.82 7.07
C ALA A 17 3.90 2.87 6.18
N LEU A 18 3.62 3.98 5.50
CA LEU A 18 2.52 4.09 4.53
C LEU A 18 2.68 3.10 3.37
N ALA A 19 3.90 2.90 2.86
CA ALA A 19 4.17 1.90 1.83
C ALA A 19 3.82 0.49 2.34
N VAL A 20 4.29 0.12 3.53
CA VAL A 20 4.03 -1.23 4.08
C VAL A 20 2.55 -1.43 4.42
N LEU A 21 1.93 -0.49 5.14
CA LEU A 21 0.54 -0.61 5.58
C LEU A 21 -0.44 -0.57 4.42
N GLY A 22 -0.19 0.25 3.38
CA GLY A 22 -1.04 0.27 2.19
C GLY A 22 -0.95 -1.03 1.39
N LEU A 23 0.25 -1.63 1.29
CA LEU A 23 0.44 -2.93 0.64
C LEU A 23 -0.31 -4.04 1.39
N LEU A 24 -0.12 -4.12 2.71
CA LEU A 24 -0.76 -5.13 3.55
C LEU A 24 -2.28 -4.96 3.58
N GLY A 25 -2.76 -3.74 3.78
CA GLY A 25 -4.20 -3.45 3.82
C GLY A 25 -4.90 -3.76 2.51
N GLY A 26 -4.33 -3.37 1.37
CA GLY A 26 -4.84 -3.75 0.05
C GLY A 26 -4.84 -5.28 -0.15
N SER A 27 -3.77 -5.95 0.28
CA SER A 27 -3.63 -7.41 0.14
C SER A 27 -4.65 -8.19 0.97
N LEU A 28 -4.91 -7.75 2.21
CA LEU A 28 -5.91 -8.36 3.09
C LEU A 28 -7.32 -8.25 2.51
N ILE A 29 -7.68 -7.07 1.98
CA ILE A 29 -9.01 -6.86 1.35
C ILE A 29 -9.19 -7.78 0.15
N VAL A 30 -8.17 -7.91 -0.70
CA VAL A 30 -8.20 -8.78 -1.87
C VAL A 30 -8.26 -10.26 -1.46
N ALA A 31 -7.42 -10.67 -0.52
CA ALA A 31 -7.35 -12.06 -0.05
C ALA A 31 -8.66 -12.55 0.56
N HIS A 32 -9.37 -11.69 1.30
CA HIS A 32 -10.63 -12.04 1.95
C HIS A 32 -11.88 -11.60 1.18
N ALA A 33 -11.72 -11.10 -0.05
CA ALA A 33 -12.80 -10.60 -0.90
C ALA A 33 -13.72 -9.57 -0.20
N GLY A 34 -13.17 -8.77 0.70
CA GLY A 34 -13.94 -7.81 1.51
C GLY A 34 -13.24 -7.36 2.79
N PHE A 35 -13.92 -6.56 3.59
CA PHE A 35 -13.46 -6.16 4.93
C PHE A 35 -14.63 -5.88 5.88
N ALA A 36 -14.38 -6.05 7.18
CA ALA A 36 -15.34 -5.74 8.23
C ALA A 36 -15.10 -4.31 8.76
N THR A 37 -16.17 -3.52 8.88
CA THR A 37 -16.11 -2.16 9.41
C THR A 37 -16.29 -2.13 10.93
N SER A 38 -15.56 -1.24 11.60
CA SER A 38 -15.81 -0.98 13.01
C SER A 38 -17.12 -0.20 13.20
N PRO A 39 -18.03 -0.66 14.07
CA PRO A 39 -19.28 0.04 14.34
C PRO A 39 -19.02 1.39 15.03
N ARG A 40 -19.66 2.45 14.55
CA ARG A 40 -19.48 3.82 15.09
C ARG A 40 -20.03 4.01 16.51
N ARG A 41 -20.99 3.17 16.94
CA ARG A 41 -21.70 3.28 18.23
C ARG A 41 -21.84 1.93 18.95
N GLY A 42 -20.87 1.03 18.82
CA GLY A 42 -20.87 -0.26 19.53
C GLY A 42 -21.89 -1.30 19.03
N GLY A 43 -22.40 -1.14 17.80
CA GLY A 43 -23.26 -2.12 17.14
C GLY A 43 -22.51 -3.33 16.58
N PRO A 44 -23.17 -4.22 15.81
CA PRO A 44 -22.48 -5.28 15.08
C PRO A 44 -21.62 -4.71 13.95
N SER A 45 -20.51 -5.38 13.63
CA SER A 45 -19.65 -5.02 12.50
C SER A 45 -20.35 -5.30 11.17
N THR A 46 -20.30 -4.36 10.23
CA THR A 46 -20.82 -4.55 8.87
C THR A 46 -19.69 -4.99 7.95
N PHE A 47 -19.88 -6.14 7.30
CA PHE A 47 -18.97 -6.61 6.26
C PHE A 47 -19.28 -5.93 4.92
N VAL A 48 -18.24 -5.40 4.26
CA VAL A 48 -18.30 -4.83 2.92
C VAL A 48 -17.67 -5.86 1.96
N PRO A 49 -18.47 -6.53 1.12
CA PRO A 49 -17.95 -7.53 0.19
C PRO A 49 -17.33 -6.89 -1.06
N ALA A 50 -16.70 -7.72 -1.89
CA ALA A 50 -16.43 -7.39 -3.29
C ALA A 50 -17.76 -7.30 -4.08
N PRO A 51 -17.86 -6.41 -5.09
CA PRO A 51 -16.78 -5.62 -5.69
C PRO A 51 -16.45 -4.29 -4.99
N GLU A 52 -17.32 -3.78 -4.12
CA GLU A 52 -17.17 -2.43 -3.53
C GLU A 52 -15.88 -2.30 -2.71
N ALA A 53 -15.53 -3.35 -1.98
CA ALA A 53 -14.30 -3.40 -1.19
C ALA A 53 -13.02 -3.20 -2.04
N TYR A 54 -13.04 -3.56 -3.33
CA TYR A 54 -11.87 -3.42 -4.18
C TYR A 54 -11.53 -1.97 -4.50
N ILE A 55 -12.49 -1.04 -4.42
CA ILE A 55 -12.20 0.39 -4.52
C ILE A 55 -11.23 0.81 -3.41
N LEU A 56 -11.50 0.38 -2.16
CA LEU A 56 -10.60 0.68 -1.05
C LEU A 56 -9.24 0.00 -1.22
N SER A 57 -9.21 -1.25 -1.68
CA SER A 57 -7.96 -1.96 -1.96
C SER A 57 -7.09 -1.22 -2.99
N ALA A 58 -7.71 -0.69 -4.06
CA ALA A 58 -7.02 0.05 -5.10
C ALA A 58 -6.43 1.35 -4.54
N VAL A 59 -7.17 2.06 -3.70
CA VAL A 59 -6.67 3.26 -3.00
C VAL A 59 -5.48 2.92 -2.09
N MET A 60 -5.55 1.82 -1.34
CA MET A 60 -4.44 1.40 -0.47
C MET A 60 -3.17 1.07 -1.26
N TYR A 61 -3.30 0.33 -2.36
CA TYR A 61 -2.16 0.05 -3.25
C TYR A 61 -1.62 1.30 -3.92
N ALA A 62 -2.48 2.22 -4.35
CA ALA A 62 -2.04 3.48 -4.96
C ALA A 62 -1.24 4.33 -3.96
N MET A 63 -1.72 4.47 -2.73
CA MET A 63 -1.01 5.18 -1.66
C MET A 63 0.34 4.53 -1.35
N SER A 64 0.37 3.20 -1.26
CA SER A 64 1.62 2.47 -1.02
C SER A 64 2.64 2.65 -2.15
N PHE A 65 2.18 2.57 -3.40
CA PHE A 65 2.99 2.77 -4.60
C PHE A 65 3.56 4.19 -4.68
N LEU A 66 2.74 5.20 -4.39
CA LEU A 66 3.20 6.60 -4.33
C LEU A 66 4.21 6.82 -3.21
N ALA A 67 4.01 6.20 -2.04
CA ALA A 67 4.96 6.28 -0.93
C ALA A 67 6.32 5.67 -1.32
N LEU A 68 6.34 4.51 -1.98
CA LEU A 68 7.56 3.90 -2.51
C LEU A 68 8.23 4.81 -3.55
N TRP A 69 7.45 5.37 -4.48
CA TRP A 69 7.96 6.31 -5.49
C TRP A 69 8.65 7.52 -4.85
N VAL A 70 8.05 8.10 -3.80
CA VAL A 70 8.63 9.24 -3.08
C VAL A 70 9.96 8.88 -2.43
N LEU A 71 10.07 7.70 -1.81
CA LEU A 71 11.32 7.23 -1.20
C LEU A 71 12.41 6.99 -2.25
N LEU A 72 12.06 6.42 -3.41
CA LEU A 72 12.99 6.23 -4.52
C LEU A 72 13.47 7.55 -5.09
N ARG A 73 12.57 8.53 -5.22
CA ARG A 73 12.90 9.89 -5.67
C ARG A 73 13.83 10.61 -4.70
N ASP A 74 13.58 10.51 -3.39
CA ASP A 74 14.44 11.09 -2.35
C ASP A 74 15.85 10.48 -2.35
N ARG A 75 15.96 9.18 -2.66
CA ARG A 75 17.24 8.50 -2.85
C ARG A 75 17.92 8.79 -4.20
N GLN A 76 17.34 9.64 -5.04
CA GLN A 76 17.81 9.91 -6.40
C GLN A 76 18.03 8.63 -7.22
N ALA A 77 17.15 7.63 -7.02
CA ALA A 77 17.25 6.36 -7.72
C ALA A 77 17.19 6.56 -9.24
N SER A 78 17.99 5.78 -9.97
CA SER A 78 17.98 5.82 -11.44
C SER A 78 16.62 5.39 -12.00
N LYS A 79 16.28 5.82 -13.22
CA LYS A 79 15.03 5.41 -13.88
C LYS A 79 14.88 3.89 -13.96
N ALA A 80 15.98 3.18 -14.24
CA ALA A 80 16.01 1.73 -14.30
C ALA A 80 15.72 1.10 -12.93
N THR A 81 16.33 1.61 -11.86
CA THR A 81 16.09 1.16 -10.48
C THR A 81 14.64 1.41 -10.07
N THR A 82 14.08 2.58 -10.42
CA THR A 82 12.69 2.90 -10.12
C THR A 82 11.74 1.94 -10.82
N LEU A 83 11.91 1.71 -12.14
CA LEU A 83 11.10 0.75 -12.89
C LEU A 83 11.20 -0.67 -12.31
N ALA A 84 12.42 -1.13 -11.99
CA ALA A 84 12.63 -2.43 -11.37
C ALA A 84 11.93 -2.54 -10.01
N ALA A 85 12.01 -1.51 -9.17
CA ALA A 85 11.34 -1.46 -7.87
C ALA A 85 9.81 -1.46 -8.00
N MET A 86 9.26 -0.77 -9.01
CA MET A 86 7.81 -0.78 -9.29
C MET A 86 7.34 -2.16 -9.75
N GLY A 87 8.12 -2.84 -10.59
CA GLY A 87 7.86 -4.22 -11.00
C GLY A 87 7.91 -5.18 -9.82
N ALA A 88 8.97 -5.09 -9.00
CA ALA A 88 9.11 -5.88 -7.79
C ALA A 88 7.96 -5.64 -6.80
N TYR A 89 7.47 -4.40 -6.68
CA TYR A 89 6.30 -4.09 -5.86
C TYR A 89 5.05 -4.85 -6.33
N GLY A 90 4.79 -4.93 -7.64
CA GLY A 90 3.66 -5.69 -8.17
C GLY A 90 3.76 -7.18 -7.85
N VAL A 91 4.94 -7.78 -8.02
CA VAL A 91 5.21 -9.18 -7.65
C VAL A 91 5.02 -9.39 -6.14
N MET A 92 5.48 -8.44 -5.33
CA MET A 92 5.35 -8.52 -3.88
C MET A 92 3.90 -8.42 -3.42
N ALA A 93 3.09 -7.55 -4.03
CA ALA A 93 1.65 -7.47 -3.77
C ALA A 93 0.95 -8.79 -4.12
N TRP A 94 1.21 -9.33 -5.31
CA TRP A 94 0.68 -10.62 -5.73
C TRP A 94 1.07 -11.76 -4.76
N ALA A 95 2.36 -11.84 -4.41
CA ALA A 95 2.87 -12.85 -3.49
C ALA A 95 2.25 -12.70 -2.09
N THR A 96 2.09 -11.47 -1.60
CA THR A 96 1.47 -11.21 -0.29
C THR A 96 0.02 -11.71 -0.26
N VAL A 97 -0.77 -11.43 -1.29
CA VAL A 97 -2.14 -11.97 -1.40
C VAL A 97 -2.14 -13.50 -1.37
N HIS A 98 -1.27 -14.15 -2.17
CA HIS A 98 -1.22 -15.61 -2.24
C HIS A 98 -0.77 -16.24 -0.92
N VAL A 99 0.18 -15.61 -0.24
CA VAL A 99 0.61 -16.06 1.09
C VAL A 99 -0.56 -15.94 2.06
N ILE A 100 -1.26 -14.80 2.13
CA ILE A 100 -2.40 -14.63 3.06
C ILE A 100 -3.51 -15.65 2.79
N VAL A 101 -3.84 -15.92 1.52
CA VAL A 101 -4.88 -16.89 1.14
C VAL A 101 -4.49 -18.34 1.47
N ALA A 102 -3.20 -18.65 1.57
CA ALA A 102 -2.72 -20.00 1.88
C ALA A 102 -2.80 -20.38 3.37
N TRP A 103 -3.16 -19.44 4.25
CA TRP A 103 -3.40 -19.66 5.69
C TRP A 103 -4.89 -19.76 5.99
#